data_AF-A0A149V5J8-F1
#
_entry.id   AF-A0A149V5J8-F1
#
_cell.length_a   1.000
_cell.length_b   1.000
_cell.length_c   1.000
_cell.angle_alpha   90.00
_cell.angle_beta   90.00
_cell.angle_gamma   90.00
#
_symmetry.space_group_name_H-M   'P 1'
#
loop_
_entity.id
_entity.type
_entity.pdbx_description
1 polymer ?
#
loop_
_entity_poly.entity_id
_entity_poly.type
_entity_poly.pdbx_seq_one_letter_code
_entity_poly.pdbx_strand_id
1 'polypeptide(L)'
;MEPNLVQFKKGVLELCVLALLSRADSYGYDIASRLSEAIDMGEGTIYPLMRRMQKDGLVSTYFVESSSGPPRKYYALTEHGRQSLNSQRTAWTAFTKAVHAILGSDDTAPAASTAPSPTPTTLTVQKTVRNTKA
;
A
#
# COMPACT_ATOMS: atom_id res chain seq x y z
N MET A 1 5.87 24.66 -9.56
CA MET A 1 6.01 23.24 -9.16
C MET A 1 7.48 22.97 -9.01
N GLU A 2 7.94 22.50 -7.86
CA GLU A 2 9.35 22.20 -7.61
C GLU A 2 9.88 21.23 -8.69
N PRO A 3 10.87 21.62 -9.52
CA PRO A 3 11.22 20.89 -10.74
C PRO A 3 11.67 19.44 -10.48
N ASN A 4 12.27 19.18 -9.32
CA ASN A 4 12.73 17.84 -8.93
C ASN A 4 11.59 16.91 -8.47
N LEU A 5 10.50 17.46 -7.93
CA LEU A 5 9.43 16.66 -7.34
C LEU A 5 8.71 15.82 -8.41
N VAL A 6 8.56 16.35 -9.63
CA VAL A 6 7.98 15.61 -10.76
C VAL A 6 8.80 14.38 -11.11
N GLN A 7 10.13 14.47 -11.05
CA GLN A 7 11.01 13.34 -11.36
C GLN A 7 10.93 12.26 -10.28
N PHE A 8 10.90 12.64 -9.00
CA PHE A 8 10.69 11.68 -7.91
C PHE A 8 9.35 10.97 -8.02
N LYS A 9 8.27 11.71 -8.26
CA LYS A 9 6.92 11.13 -8.47
C LYS A 9 6.89 10.15 -9.64
N LYS A 10 7.51 10.50 -10.78
CA LYS A 10 7.60 9.58 -11.94
C LYS A 10 8.38 8.32 -11.62
N GLY A 11 9.44 8.42 -10.81
CA GLY A 11 10.26 7.28 -10.40
C GLY A 11 9.52 6.25 -9.55
N VAL A 12 8.52 6.68 -8.76
CA VAL A 12 7.76 5.79 -7.86
C VAL A 12 6.38 5.41 -8.41
N LEU A 13 5.94 6.00 -9.51
CA LEU A 13 4.56 5.86 -10.00
C LEU A 13 4.17 4.40 -10.28
N GLU A 14 5.07 3.61 -10.87
CA GLU A 14 4.84 2.18 -11.12
C GLU A 14 4.69 1.38 -9.81
N LEU A 15 5.57 1.61 -8.84
CA LEU A 15 5.49 1.02 -7.51
C LEU A 15 4.14 1.34 -6.86
N CYS A 16 3.65 2.58 -6.98
CA CYS A 16 2.34 2.98 -6.45
C CYS A 16 1.19 2.25 -7.13
N VAL A 17 1.19 2.10 -8.46
CA VAL A 17 0.16 1.33 -9.19
C VAL A 17 0.15 -0.14 -8.73
N LEU A 18 1.32 -0.77 -8.69
CA LEU A 18 1.46 -2.15 -8.24
C LEU A 18 0.98 -2.33 -6.80
N ALA A 19 1.32 -1.39 -5.92
CA ALA A 19 0.89 -1.42 -4.52
C ALA A 19 -0.64 -1.27 -4.37
N LEU A 20 -1.29 -0.43 -5.16
CA LEU A 20 -2.76 -0.30 -5.16
C LEU A 20 -3.41 -1.61 -5.60
N LEU A 21 -2.96 -2.18 -6.72
CA LEU A 21 -3.51 -3.42 -7.27
C LEU A 21 -3.21 -4.65 -6.41
N SER A 22 -2.21 -4.59 -5.53
CA SER A 22 -1.95 -5.68 -4.57
C SER A 22 -3.04 -5.86 -3.51
N ARG A 23 -3.87 -4.83 -3.29
CA ARG A 23 -4.95 -4.86 -2.30
C ARG A 23 -6.25 -5.38 -2.89
N ALA A 24 -6.57 -4.96 -4.11
CA ALA A 24 -7.71 -5.39 -4.89
C ALA A 24 -7.55 -4.98 -6.34
N ASP A 25 -8.15 -5.75 -7.25
CA ASP A 25 -8.30 -5.36 -8.65
C ASP A 25 -9.14 -4.08 -8.73
N SER A 26 -8.79 -3.19 -9.67
CA SER A 26 -9.45 -1.89 -9.80
C SER A 26 -9.60 -1.46 -11.25
N TYR A 27 -10.63 -0.66 -11.53
CA TYR A 27 -10.85 -0.11 -12.86
C TYR A 27 -10.00 1.14 -13.06
N GLY A 28 -9.56 1.37 -14.31
CA GLY A 28 -8.47 2.31 -14.57
C GLY A 28 -8.68 3.74 -14.07
N TYR A 29 -9.94 4.21 -14.04
CA TYR A 29 -10.26 5.52 -13.48
C TYR A 29 -10.04 5.61 -11.96
N ASP A 30 -10.43 4.59 -11.17
CA ASP A 30 -10.21 4.60 -9.71
C ASP A 30 -8.72 4.55 -9.37
N ILE A 31 -7.93 3.82 -10.15
CA ILE A 31 -6.46 3.84 -10.03
C ILE A 31 -5.92 5.23 -10.32
N ALA A 32 -6.36 5.87 -11.41
CA ALA A 32 -5.90 7.19 -11.81
C ALA A 32 -6.30 8.28 -10.80
N SER A 33 -7.54 8.25 -10.31
CA SER A 33 -8.05 9.19 -9.29
C SER A 33 -7.24 9.08 -7.99
N ARG A 34 -7.05 7.86 -7.45
CA ARG A 34 -6.27 7.67 -6.22
C ARG A 34 -4.81 8.13 -6.36
N LEU A 35 -4.18 7.91 -7.51
CA LEU A 35 -2.82 8.37 -7.75
C LEU A 35 -2.75 9.89 -7.96
N SER A 36 -3.75 10.47 -8.63
CA SER A 36 -3.84 11.91 -8.78
C SER A 36 -4.00 12.59 -7.41
N GLU A 37 -4.82 12.05 -6.53
CA GLU A 37 -5.01 12.57 -5.17
C GLU A 37 -3.77 12.37 -4.28
N ALA A 38 -3.15 11.18 -4.32
CA ALA A 38 -2.07 10.84 -3.39
C ALA A 38 -0.71 11.46 -3.76
N ILE A 39 -0.40 11.55 -5.05
CA ILE A 39 0.93 11.98 -5.53
C ILE A 39 0.85 13.08 -6.59
N ASP A 40 -0.32 13.69 -6.82
CA ASP A 40 -0.50 14.84 -7.71
C ASP A 40 0.17 14.59 -9.08
N MET A 41 -0.25 13.49 -9.71
CA MET A 41 0.16 13.07 -11.04
C MET A 41 -1.05 13.10 -11.98
N GLY A 42 -0.87 13.69 -13.17
CA GLY A 42 -1.95 13.80 -14.15
C GLY A 42 -2.28 12.48 -14.85
N GLU A 43 -3.53 12.32 -15.24
CA GLU A 43 -4.05 11.17 -15.99
C GLU A 43 -3.25 10.88 -17.27
N GLY A 44 -2.76 11.94 -17.94
CA GLY A 44 -1.91 11.84 -19.13
C GLY A 44 -0.58 11.10 -18.91
N THR A 45 -0.16 10.90 -17.65
CA THR A 45 1.00 10.07 -17.30
C THR A 45 0.57 8.67 -16.84
N ILE A 46 -0.54 8.57 -16.11
CA ILE A 46 -0.99 7.33 -15.48
C ILE A 46 -1.51 6.34 -16.53
N TYR A 47 -2.37 6.76 -17.46
CA TYR A 47 -2.92 5.82 -18.46
C TYR A 47 -1.86 5.24 -19.40
N PRO A 48 -0.89 6.01 -19.94
CA PRO A 48 0.21 5.44 -20.71
C PRO A 48 1.07 4.46 -19.89
N LEU A 49 1.33 4.76 -18.62
CA LEU A 49 2.04 3.84 -17.72
C LEU A 49 1.28 2.52 -17.60
N MET A 50 -0.02 2.56 -17.31
CA MET A 50 -0.82 1.35 -17.15
C MET A 50 -0.85 0.50 -18.43
N ARG A 51 -0.88 1.14 -19.62
CA ARG A 51 -0.74 0.44 -20.91
C ARG A 51 0.62 -0.23 -21.04
N ARG A 52 1.70 0.45 -20.62
CA ARG A 52 3.06 -0.12 -20.60
C ARG A 52 3.14 -1.31 -19.64
N MET A 53 2.66 -1.16 -18.40
CA MET A 53 2.64 -2.26 -17.42
C MET A 53 1.88 -3.48 -17.90
N GLN A 54 0.79 -3.29 -18.66
CA GLN A 54 0.07 -4.38 -19.30
C GLN A 54 0.94 -5.08 -20.36
N LYS A 55 1.63 -4.30 -21.22
CA LYS A 55 2.55 -4.82 -22.22
C LYS A 55 3.73 -5.59 -21.59
N ASP A 56 4.23 -5.10 -20.47
CA ASP A 56 5.34 -5.70 -19.72
C ASP A 56 4.90 -6.92 -18.86
N GLY A 57 3.62 -7.29 -18.93
CA GLY A 57 3.07 -8.44 -18.23
C GLY A 57 3.01 -8.28 -16.71
N LEU A 58 3.11 -7.06 -16.19
CA LEU A 58 2.97 -6.76 -14.76
C LEU A 58 1.50 -6.78 -14.32
N VAL A 59 0.60 -6.44 -15.22
CA VAL A 59 -0.85 -6.42 -14.98
C VAL A 59 -1.59 -7.11 -16.12
N SER A 60 -2.66 -7.82 -15.79
CA SER A 60 -3.66 -8.30 -16.75
C SER A 60 -4.89 -7.39 -16.72
N THR A 61 -5.75 -7.51 -17.72
CA THR A 61 -6.96 -6.69 -17.80
C THR A 61 -8.15 -7.51 -18.24
N TYR A 62 -9.30 -7.22 -17.68
CA TYR A 62 -10.58 -7.84 -18.02
C TYR A 62 -11.69 -6.79 -18.00
N PHE A 63 -12.80 -7.07 -18.68
CA PHE A 63 -13.96 -6.19 -18.67
C PHE A 63 -15.00 -6.70 -17.67
N VAL A 64 -15.59 -5.78 -16.93
CA VAL A 64 -16.70 -6.03 -16.02
C VAL A 64 -17.89 -5.21 -16.47
N GLU A 65 -19.05 -5.83 -16.57
CA GLU A 65 -20.28 -5.12 -16.90
C GLU A 65 -20.60 -4.08 -15.82
N SER A 66 -21.02 -2.90 -16.28
CA SER A 66 -21.47 -1.84 -15.39
C SER A 66 -22.98 -1.97 -15.19
N SER A 67 -23.47 -1.65 -13.99
CA SER A 67 -24.91 -1.52 -13.71
C SER A 67 -25.60 -0.51 -14.62
N SER A 68 -24.85 0.46 -15.13
CA SER A 68 -25.27 1.42 -16.14
C SER A 68 -24.06 1.86 -16.97
N GLY A 69 -24.19 1.85 -18.29
CA GLY A 69 -23.16 2.31 -19.22
C GLY A 69 -22.22 1.21 -19.74
N PRO A 70 -21.13 1.60 -20.43
CA PRO A 70 -20.23 0.63 -21.05
C PRO A 70 -19.49 -0.23 -20.01
N PRO A 71 -19.00 -1.42 -20.41
CA PRO A 71 -18.15 -2.24 -19.56
C PRO A 71 -16.91 -1.49 -19.08
N ARG A 72 -16.56 -1.67 -17.81
CA ARG A 72 -15.35 -1.08 -17.20
C ARG A 72 -14.17 -2.01 -17.40
N LYS A 73 -13.05 -1.45 -17.83
CA LYS A 73 -11.79 -2.18 -17.90
C LYS A 73 -11.13 -2.21 -16.51
N TYR A 74 -11.04 -3.40 -15.93
CA TYR A 74 -10.34 -3.68 -14.69
C TYR A 74 -8.91 -4.13 -14.96
N TYR A 75 -8.05 -3.83 -13.99
CA TYR A 75 -6.65 -4.22 -13.94
C TYR A 75 -6.44 -5.12 -12.73
N ALA A 76 -5.68 -6.20 -12.93
CA ALA A 76 -5.29 -7.14 -11.90
C ALA A 76 -3.78 -7.36 -11.93
N LEU A 77 -3.16 -7.59 -10.78
CA LEU A 77 -1.75 -7.99 -10.74
C LEU A 77 -1.57 -9.40 -11.31
N THR A 78 -0.58 -9.57 -12.17
CA THR A 78 -0.07 -10.89 -12.52
C THR A 78 0.89 -11.39 -11.44
N GLU A 79 1.29 -12.65 -11.53
CA GLU A 79 2.36 -13.20 -10.69
C GLU A 79 3.68 -12.44 -10.89
N HIS A 80 4.03 -12.11 -12.14
CA HIS A 80 5.19 -11.27 -12.45
C HIS A 80 5.08 -9.88 -11.82
N GLY A 81 3.88 -9.27 -11.83
CA GLY A 81 3.61 -8.00 -11.16
C GLY A 81 3.79 -8.06 -9.64
N ARG A 82 3.37 -9.15 -9.00
CA ARG A 82 3.57 -9.38 -7.55
C ARG A 82 5.05 -9.50 -7.19
N GLN A 83 5.83 -10.24 -7.98
CA GLN A 83 7.27 -10.37 -7.79
C GLN A 83 7.98 -9.02 -7.99
N SER A 84 7.61 -8.28 -9.04
CA SER A 84 8.11 -6.94 -9.30
C SER A 84 7.81 -5.99 -8.14
N LEU A 85 6.58 -6.01 -7.60
CA LEU A 85 6.21 -5.21 -6.42
C LEU A 85 7.10 -5.51 -5.21
N ASN A 86 7.37 -6.78 -4.92
CA ASN A 86 8.20 -7.15 -3.77
C ASN A 86 9.66 -6.68 -3.94
N SER A 87 10.21 -6.83 -5.14
CA SER A 87 11.56 -6.32 -5.47
C SER A 87 11.63 -4.79 -5.38
N GLN A 88 10.66 -4.10 -5.98
CA GLN A 88 10.59 -2.63 -5.95
C GLN A 88 10.39 -2.09 -4.53
N ARG A 89 9.58 -2.75 -3.70
CA ARG A 89 9.39 -2.38 -2.29
C ARG A 89 10.70 -2.48 -1.50
N THR A 90 11.44 -3.59 -1.69
CA THR A 90 12.74 -3.78 -1.04
C THR A 90 13.74 -2.71 -1.46
N ALA A 91 13.83 -2.45 -2.77
CA ALA A 91 14.70 -1.41 -3.32
C ALA A 91 14.31 -0.02 -2.81
N TRP A 92 13.02 0.30 -2.75
CA TRP A 92 12.50 1.56 -2.22
C TRP A 92 12.92 1.79 -0.77
N THR A 93 12.70 0.79 0.11
CA THR A 93 13.08 0.89 1.52
C THR A 93 14.58 1.11 1.70
N ALA A 94 15.42 0.42 0.92
CA ALA A 94 16.87 0.62 0.97
C ALA A 94 17.28 2.02 0.47
N PHE A 95 16.68 2.47 -0.64
CA PHE A 95 16.96 3.76 -1.24
C PHE A 95 16.57 4.92 -0.32
N THR A 96 15.34 4.94 0.20
CA THR A 96 14.89 6.03 1.07
C THR A 96 15.71 6.09 2.35
N LYS A 97 16.04 4.94 2.96
CA LYS A 97 16.92 4.89 4.13
C LYS A 97 18.28 5.54 3.84
N ALA A 98 18.89 5.22 2.71
CA ALA A 98 20.18 5.81 2.32
C ALA A 98 20.07 7.33 2.10
N VAL A 99 19.02 7.78 1.41
CA VAL A 99 18.77 9.21 1.18
C VAL A 99 18.57 9.96 2.51
N HIS A 100 17.74 9.42 3.41
CA HIS A 100 17.51 10.04 4.73
C HIS A 100 18.79 10.14 5.55
N ALA A 101 19.64 9.10 5.53
CA ALA A 101 20.93 9.11 6.23
C ALA A 101 21.88 10.19 5.68
N ILE A 102 21.89 10.41 4.35
CA ILE A 102 22.73 11.44 3.72
C ILE A 102 22.20 12.85 4.01
N LEU A 103 20.88 13.04 4.01
CA LEU A 103 20.25 14.32 4.27
C LEU A 103 20.27 14.72 5.76
N GLY A 104 20.70 13.83 6.66
CA GLY A 104 20.72 14.07 8.10
C GLY A 104 19.32 14.18 8.72
N SER A 105 18.29 13.66 8.04
CA SER A 105 16.94 13.63 8.57
C SER A 105 16.76 12.36 9.41
N ASP A 106 17.02 12.47 10.71
CA ASP A 106 16.78 11.41 11.70
C ASP A 106 15.28 11.26 12.03
N ASP A 107 14.41 11.17 11.02
CA ASP A 107 12.99 10.88 11.24
C ASP A 107 12.73 9.37 11.26
N THR A 108 13.65 8.62 11.90
CA THR A 108 13.31 7.29 12.40
C THR A 108 12.56 7.50 13.72
N ALA A 109 11.28 7.84 13.62
CA ALA A 109 10.37 7.65 14.75
C ALA A 109 10.49 6.18 15.22
N PRO A 110 10.52 5.94 16.55
CA PRO A 110 11.27 4.84 17.12
C PRO A 110 10.63 3.50 16.84
N ALA A 111 11.50 2.50 16.69
CA ALA A 111 11.17 1.10 16.89
C ALA A 111 10.35 0.95 18.19
N ALA A 112 9.15 0.40 18.05
CA ALA A 112 8.36 -0.07 19.18
C ALA A 112 9.11 -1.17 19.93
N SER A 113 9.95 -0.77 20.89
CA SER A 113 10.10 -1.42 22.19
C SER A 113 9.03 -0.76 23.07
N THR A 114 8.13 -1.44 23.76
CA THR A 114 8.41 -2.46 24.77
C THR A 114 7.12 -3.20 25.10
N ALA A 115 7.11 -4.54 25.03
CA ALA A 115 6.27 -5.37 25.89
C ALA A 115 6.78 -6.83 25.91
N PRO A 116 7.54 -7.25 26.93
CA PRO A 116 7.44 -8.62 27.42
C PRO A 116 6.23 -8.71 28.37
N SER A 117 5.50 -9.82 28.23
CA SER A 117 4.37 -10.22 29.08
C SER A 117 4.67 -10.13 30.58
N PRO A 118 3.65 -9.92 31.43
CA PRO A 118 3.59 -10.60 32.70
C PRO A 118 2.59 -11.77 32.63
N THR A 119 3.14 -12.94 32.92
CA THR A 119 2.47 -14.20 33.27
C THR A 119 1.38 -13.98 34.35
N PRO A 120 0.23 -14.66 34.31
CA PRO A 120 -0.74 -14.58 35.40
C PRO A 120 -0.25 -15.41 36.60
N THR A 121 0.14 -14.72 37.68
CA THR A 121 0.33 -15.35 39.00
C THR A 121 -0.99 -15.36 39.75
N THR A 122 -1.42 -16.58 40.09
CA THR A 122 -2.52 -16.95 40.97
C THR A 122 -2.56 -16.13 42.26
N LEU A 123 -3.71 -15.53 42.59
CA LEU A 123 -4.05 -15.19 43.97
C LEU A 123 -5.46 -15.68 44.33
N THR A 124 -5.46 -16.64 45.24
CA THR A 124 -6.56 -17.13 46.07
C THR A 124 -7.25 -15.99 46.82
N VAL A 125 -8.59 -15.91 46.76
CA VAL A 125 -9.40 -15.22 47.78
C VAL A 125 -10.59 -16.09 48.17
N GLN A 126 -10.54 -16.58 49.40
CA GLN A 126 -11.70 -17.10 50.14
C GLN A 126 -12.65 -15.94 50.49
N LYS A 127 -13.96 -16.13 50.34
CA LYS A 127 -14.93 -15.47 51.23
C LYS A 127 -16.22 -16.28 51.43
N THR A 128 -16.24 -16.93 52.57
CA THR A 128 -17.31 -17.37 53.47
C THR A 128 -18.65 -16.62 53.39
N VAL A 129 -19.72 -17.40 53.15
CA VAL A 129 -21.06 -17.44 53.81
C VAL A 129 -21.89 -16.14 53.93
N ARG A 130 -23.13 -16.17 53.40
CA ARG A 130 -24.38 -16.11 54.20
C ARG A 130 -25.64 -16.34 53.35
N ASN A 131 -26.49 -17.19 53.93
CA ASN A 131 -27.86 -17.56 53.58
C ASN A 131 -28.85 -16.45 54.00
N THR A 132 -30.01 -16.29 53.34
CA THR A 132 -31.37 -16.14 53.93
C THR A 132 -32.45 -15.85 52.85
N LYS A 133 -33.51 -16.68 52.90
CA LYS A 133 -34.90 -16.58 52.42
C LYS A 133 -35.48 -15.18 52.07
N ALA A 134 -36.31 -15.16 51.03
CA ALA A 134 -37.76 -14.92 51.11
C ALA A 134 -38.46 -15.73 50.01
#